data_AF-M4DVF1-F1
#
_entry.id   AF-M4DVF1-F1
#
_cell.length_a   1.000
_cell.length_b   1.000
_cell.length_c   1.000
_cell.angle_alpha   90.00
_cell.angle_beta   90.00
_cell.angle_gamma   90.00
#
_symmetry.space_group_name_H-M   'P 1'
#
loop_
_entity.id
_entity.type
_entity.pdbx_description
1 polymer ?
#
loop_
_entity_poly.entity_id
_entity_poly.type
_entity_poly.pdbx_seq_one_letter_code
_entity_poly.pdbx_strand_id
1 'polypeptide(L)'
;MGCGGTTLFYPLLITLSVALITYNIIISSNTPLKQGFPSSSSSSSSIIDPVIELPRGGSRIRGNNERKRRLFHTAVTASDSVYNTWQCRVMYYWFKKIRASAGPGSEMGGFTRILHNGKPDQYMDEIPTFVAQPLPPGTDQGYVVLNRPWAFVQWLQQADIKEDYILMSEPDHLIVKPIPNLAKDGYGAAFPFFYIEPKKYEKVLRKYYPEERGPVTDIDPIGNSPVIVGKEALKKIAPTWMNVSLAMKKDPEADKAFGWVLEMYAYAVSSALHGVSNILHKDFMIQPPWDTEVGDKYIIHYTYGCDYDMKGKLTYGKVGEWRFDKRSYDSTPPPRNLTMPPPGVSQSVVTLVKMVNEATANIPNWGE
;
A
#
# COMPACT_ATOMS: atom_id res chain seq x y z
N MET A 1 3.18 -54.70 11.56
CA MET A 1 3.98 -54.01 12.59
C MET A 1 5.18 -53.43 11.87
N GLY A 2 5.22 -52.18 11.41
CA GLY A 2 5.06 -50.91 12.16
C GLY A 2 6.33 -50.68 12.99
N CYS A 3 7.09 -49.58 12.98
CA CYS A 3 7.06 -48.25 12.35
C CYS A 3 8.48 -47.67 12.54
N GLY A 4 8.97 -46.80 11.66
CA GLY A 4 10.22 -46.07 11.94
C GLY A 4 10.70 -45.23 10.75
N GLY A 5 10.25 -43.99 10.64
CA GLY A 5 10.73 -43.10 9.57
C GLY A 5 10.12 -41.70 9.48
N THR A 6 9.32 -41.24 10.43
CA THR A 6 8.55 -39.99 10.28
C THR A 6 8.79 -38.91 11.34
N THR A 7 9.75 -39.06 12.24
CA THR A 7 9.92 -38.13 13.38
C THR A 7 10.95 -37.00 13.20
N LEU A 8 11.72 -36.97 12.11
CA LEU A 8 12.77 -35.93 11.90
C LEU A 8 12.50 -34.96 10.74
N PHE A 9 11.55 -35.25 9.85
CA PHE A 9 11.28 -34.38 8.68
C PHE A 9 10.41 -33.15 9.00
N TYR A 10 9.44 -33.29 9.90
CA TYR A 10 8.54 -32.20 10.29
C TYR A 10 9.20 -31.06 11.09
N PRO A 11 10.05 -31.33 12.11
CA PRO A 11 10.73 -30.24 12.82
C PRO A 11 11.76 -29.53 11.93
N LEU A 12 12.37 -30.22 10.95
CA LEU A 12 13.32 -29.62 10.00
C LEU A 12 12.63 -28.67 9.00
N LEU A 13 11.43 -29.01 8.53
CA LEU A 13 10.63 -28.15 7.64
C LEU A 13 10.13 -26.89 8.36
N ILE A 14 9.76 -27.00 9.63
CA ILE A 14 9.33 -25.87 10.45
C ILE A 14 10.52 -24.94 10.74
N THR A 15 11.70 -25.47 11.08
CA THR A 15 12.89 -24.63 11.32
C THR A 15 13.40 -23.96 10.05
N LEU A 16 13.33 -24.62 8.88
CA LEU A 16 13.65 -24.01 7.58
C LEU A 16 12.66 -22.89 7.20
N SER A 17 11.38 -23.08 7.49
CA SER A 17 10.32 -22.09 7.19
C SER A 17 10.42 -20.87 8.10
N VAL A 18 10.69 -21.06 9.40
CA VAL A 18 10.96 -19.97 10.34
C VAL A 18 12.26 -19.25 9.98
N ALA A 19 13.30 -19.97 9.55
CA ALA A 19 14.55 -19.37 9.09
C ALA A 19 14.38 -18.54 7.80
N LEU A 20 13.56 -18.98 6.84
CA LEU A 20 13.28 -18.24 5.60
C LEU A 20 12.44 -16.98 5.83
N ILE A 21 11.45 -17.06 6.72
CA ILE A 21 10.64 -15.89 7.13
C ILE A 21 11.54 -14.88 7.85
N THR A 22 12.39 -15.35 8.77
CA THR A 22 13.34 -14.49 9.49
C THR A 22 14.40 -13.92 8.55
N TYR A 23 14.88 -14.68 7.55
CA TYR A 23 15.86 -14.24 6.56
C TYR A 23 15.32 -13.13 5.65
N ASN A 24 14.07 -13.24 5.19
CA ASN A 24 13.43 -12.19 4.39
C ASN A 24 13.16 -10.93 5.22
N ILE A 25 12.80 -11.08 6.50
CA ILE A 25 12.64 -9.96 7.44
C ILE A 25 13.99 -9.29 7.71
N ILE A 26 15.06 -10.07 7.93
CA ILE A 26 16.42 -9.58 8.18
C ILE A 26 17.01 -8.88 6.95
N ILE A 27 16.79 -9.38 5.72
CA ILE A 27 17.25 -8.68 4.51
C ILE A 27 16.45 -7.38 4.32
N SER A 28 15.14 -7.39 4.59
CA SER A 28 14.34 -6.16 4.53
C SER A 28 14.76 -5.10 5.57
N SER A 29 15.32 -5.51 6.70
CA SER A 29 15.77 -4.60 7.77
C SER A 29 17.26 -4.25 7.72
N ASN A 30 18.12 -5.09 7.14
CA ASN A 30 19.58 -4.92 7.13
C ASN A 30 20.18 -4.64 5.75
N THR A 31 19.40 -4.48 4.68
CA THR A 31 19.96 -3.95 3.44
C THR A 31 20.33 -2.48 3.67
N PRO A 32 21.63 -2.11 3.69
CA PRO A 32 22.01 -0.72 3.86
C PRO A 32 21.58 0.00 2.57
N LEU A 33 20.57 0.85 2.67
CA LEU A 33 20.26 1.82 1.63
C LEU A 33 21.48 2.72 1.47
N LYS A 34 22.38 2.38 0.54
CA LYS A 34 23.37 3.31 0.03
C LYS A 34 22.65 4.37 -0.80
N GLN A 35 22.06 5.34 -0.11
CA GLN A 35 21.52 6.55 -0.73
C GLN A 35 22.68 7.54 -0.92
N GLY A 36 23.31 7.48 -2.09
CA GLY A 36 24.07 8.61 -2.60
C GLY A 36 23.09 9.61 -3.20
N PHE A 37 22.66 10.62 -2.44
CA PHE A 37 22.00 11.78 -3.00
C PHE A 37 23.05 12.80 -3.43
N PRO A 38 22.98 13.39 -4.64
CA PRO A 38 23.89 14.46 -5.04
C PRO A 38 23.63 15.71 -4.20
N SER A 39 24.70 16.21 -3.58
CA SER A 39 24.73 17.44 -2.80
C SER A 39 24.37 18.66 -3.65
N SER A 40 23.53 19.54 -3.11
CA SER A 40 23.21 20.85 -3.65
C SER A 40 24.45 21.75 -3.69
N SER A 41 24.98 22.03 -4.88
CA SER A 41 25.80 23.21 -5.11
C SER A 41 24.89 24.37 -5.52
N SER A 42 24.99 25.47 -4.80
CA SER A 42 24.29 26.72 -5.03
C SER A 42 24.76 27.38 -6.35
N SER A 43 23.86 27.55 -7.30
CA SER A 43 23.93 28.64 -8.26
C SER A 43 22.52 29.09 -8.65
N SER A 44 22.32 30.40 -8.53
CA SER A 44 21.09 31.14 -8.81
C SER A 44 20.71 31.09 -10.29
N SER A 45 19.48 30.70 -10.62
CA SER A 45 18.71 31.32 -11.72
C SER A 45 17.25 30.83 -11.77
N SER A 46 16.35 31.81 -11.85
CA SER A 46 14.99 31.83 -12.43
C SER A 46 14.01 30.66 -12.20
N ILE A 47 12.91 31.04 -11.53
CA ILE A 47 11.58 30.44 -11.49
C ILE A 47 11.15 29.85 -12.85
N ILE A 48 10.91 28.52 -12.89
CA ILE A 48 9.95 27.86 -13.80
C ILE A 48 9.28 26.73 -13.01
N ASP A 49 7.97 26.87 -12.84
CA ASP A 49 7.06 25.90 -12.22
C ASP A 49 6.86 24.69 -13.16
N PRO A 50 7.11 23.44 -12.75
CA PRO A 50 6.92 22.30 -13.64
C PRO A 50 5.44 21.89 -13.66
N VAL A 51 4.74 22.42 -14.66
CA VAL A 51 3.45 21.91 -15.11
C VAL A 51 3.58 20.43 -15.48
N ILE A 52 2.76 19.58 -14.86
CA ILE A 52 2.62 18.13 -15.10
C ILE A 52 2.21 17.90 -16.57
N GLU A 53 3.00 17.14 -17.33
CA GLU A 53 2.61 16.70 -18.68
C GLU A 53 1.48 15.65 -18.60
N LEU A 54 0.36 15.94 -19.25
CA LEU A 54 -0.71 14.98 -19.52
C LEU A 54 -0.28 14.04 -20.67
N PRO A 55 -0.37 12.70 -20.52
CA PRO A 55 -0.09 11.78 -21.62
C PRO A 55 -1.08 11.97 -22.76
N ARG A 56 -0.59 12.00 -24.01
CA ARG A 56 -1.42 12.09 -25.21
C ARG A 56 -2.12 10.75 -25.48
N GLY A 57 -3.42 10.69 -25.20
CA GLY A 57 -4.31 9.66 -25.77
C GLY A 57 -5.15 8.86 -24.76
N GLY A 58 -6.10 9.50 -24.09
CA GLY A 58 -7.18 8.83 -23.36
C GLY A 58 -8.47 8.78 -24.19
N SER A 59 -9.15 7.63 -24.20
CA SER A 59 -10.46 7.46 -24.85
C SER A 59 -11.51 8.40 -24.22
N ARG A 60 -12.08 9.29 -25.04
CA ARG A 60 -13.12 10.24 -24.62
C ARG A 60 -14.45 9.53 -24.41
N ILE A 61 -14.82 9.25 -23.17
CA ILE A 61 -16.23 9.00 -22.82
C ILE A 61 -16.91 10.37 -22.67
N ARG A 62 -17.79 10.68 -23.63
CA ARG A 62 -18.50 11.97 -23.77
C ARG A 62 -19.49 12.15 -22.62
N GLY A 63 -19.43 13.31 -21.96
CA GLY A 63 -20.16 13.61 -20.72
C GLY A 63 -21.65 13.91 -20.89
N ASN A 64 -22.35 13.87 -19.75
CA ASN A 64 -23.65 14.50 -19.58
C ASN A 64 -23.65 15.37 -18.31
N ASN A 65 -24.30 16.53 -18.41
CA ASN A 65 -24.21 17.71 -17.54
C ASN A 65 -25.14 17.64 -16.31
N GLU A 66 -24.77 16.80 -15.35
CA GLU A 66 -24.78 17.12 -13.93
C GLU A 66 -23.42 16.62 -13.45
N ARG A 67 -22.63 17.36 -12.66
CA ARG A 67 -21.39 16.77 -12.11
C ARG A 67 -21.80 15.71 -11.08
N LYS A 68 -22.16 14.52 -11.57
CA LYS A 68 -22.35 13.32 -10.77
C LYS A 68 -21.10 13.22 -9.90
N ARG A 69 -21.28 13.32 -8.58
CA ARG A 69 -20.16 13.31 -7.63
C ARG A 69 -19.32 12.07 -7.95
N ARG A 70 -18.03 12.26 -8.19
CA ARG A 70 -17.12 11.17 -8.57
C ARG A 70 -16.66 10.47 -7.31
N LEU A 71 -17.62 9.89 -6.59
CA LEU A 71 -17.35 9.22 -5.33
C LEU A 71 -16.38 8.07 -5.57
N PHE A 72 -15.42 7.89 -4.66
CA PHE A 72 -14.60 6.69 -4.60
C PHE A 72 -14.89 5.86 -3.35
N HIS A 73 -14.87 4.54 -3.50
CA HIS A 73 -14.93 3.59 -2.40
C HIS A 73 -13.52 3.27 -1.93
N THR A 74 -13.23 3.40 -0.64
CA THR A 74 -11.92 3.02 -0.08
C THR A 74 -11.87 1.52 0.17
N ALA A 75 -10.88 0.84 -0.39
CA ALA A 75 -10.66 -0.59 -0.20
C ALA A 75 -9.29 -0.83 0.44
N VAL A 76 -9.26 -1.59 1.52
CA VAL A 76 -8.03 -2.00 2.21
C VAL A 76 -7.98 -3.51 2.30
N THR A 77 -6.92 -4.13 1.78
CA THR A 77 -6.70 -5.58 1.93
C THR A 77 -5.96 -5.89 3.22
N ALA A 78 -6.40 -6.92 3.94
CA ALA A 78 -5.81 -7.30 5.23
C ALA A 78 -5.93 -8.80 5.49
N SER A 79 -4.98 -9.32 6.28
CA SER A 79 -5.10 -10.61 6.98
C SER A 79 -5.76 -10.44 8.36
N ASP A 80 -6.09 -11.55 9.01
CA ASP A 80 -6.55 -11.60 10.40
C ASP A 80 -5.42 -11.54 11.44
N SER A 81 -4.19 -11.25 11.00
CA SER A 81 -3.07 -11.06 11.92
C SER A 81 -3.31 -9.86 12.83
N VAL A 82 -2.78 -9.92 14.06
CA VAL A 82 -2.82 -8.79 15.00
C VAL A 82 -2.22 -7.55 14.35
N TYR A 83 -1.07 -7.72 13.68
CA TYR A 83 -0.40 -6.69 12.89
C TYR A 83 -1.34 -5.95 11.94
N ASN A 84 -2.04 -6.62 11.02
CA ASN A 84 -2.95 -5.93 10.09
C ASN A 84 -4.21 -5.41 10.77
N THR A 85 -4.71 -6.14 11.76
CA THR A 85 -5.96 -5.82 12.46
C THR A 85 -5.90 -4.45 13.10
N TRP A 86 -4.89 -4.19 13.95
CA TRP A 86 -4.81 -2.92 14.66
C TRP A 86 -4.63 -1.74 13.70
N GLN A 87 -3.86 -1.95 12.62
CA GLN A 87 -3.65 -0.94 11.58
C GLN A 87 -4.98 -0.61 10.87
N CYS A 88 -5.76 -1.63 10.48
CA CYS A 88 -7.07 -1.43 9.86
C CYS A 88 -8.05 -0.69 10.77
N ARG A 89 -8.08 -1.01 12.07
CA ARG A 89 -8.94 -0.33 13.04
C ARG A 89 -8.60 1.16 13.16
N VAL A 90 -7.30 1.49 13.26
CA VAL A 90 -6.82 2.87 13.29
C VAL A 90 -7.14 3.60 11.98
N MET A 91 -6.85 3.00 10.83
CA MET A 91 -7.19 3.57 9.53
C MET A 91 -8.70 3.82 9.38
N TYR A 92 -9.53 2.86 9.76
CA TYR A 92 -10.98 3.00 9.67
C TYR A 92 -11.53 4.08 10.61
N TYR A 93 -10.98 4.22 11.82
CA TYR A 93 -11.29 5.33 12.71
C TYR A 93 -11.05 6.69 12.03
N TRP A 94 -9.86 6.87 11.43
CA TRP A 94 -9.53 8.11 10.74
C TRP A 94 -10.35 8.33 9.47
N PHE A 95 -10.62 7.28 8.70
CA PHE A 95 -11.55 7.34 7.57
C PHE A 95 -12.91 7.89 7.99
N LYS A 96 -13.52 7.37 9.07
CA LYS A 96 -14.82 7.85 9.57
C LYS A 96 -14.76 9.32 9.97
N LYS A 97 -13.74 9.69 10.77
CA LYS A 97 -13.59 11.05 11.28
C LYS A 97 -13.39 12.07 10.15
N ILE A 98 -12.54 11.76 9.18
CA ILE A 98 -12.27 12.62 8.03
C ILE A 98 -13.48 12.70 7.08
N ARG A 99 -14.14 11.57 6.80
CA ARG A 99 -15.33 11.57 5.96
C ARG A 99 -16.44 12.43 6.57
N ALA A 100 -16.60 12.42 7.90
CA ALA A 100 -17.57 13.25 8.60
C ALA A 100 -17.21 14.75 8.55
N SER A 101 -15.92 15.11 8.57
CA SER A 101 -15.47 16.50 8.52
C SER A 101 -15.41 17.10 7.12
N ALA A 102 -15.48 16.28 6.06
CA ALA A 102 -15.33 16.70 4.67
C ALA A 102 -16.46 17.60 4.13
N GLY A 103 -17.59 17.68 4.82
CA GLY A 103 -18.72 18.54 4.46
C GLY A 103 -19.48 18.11 3.19
N PRO A 104 -20.50 18.90 2.80
CA PRO A 104 -21.23 18.69 1.55
C PRO A 104 -20.28 18.80 0.35
N GLY A 105 -20.35 17.84 -0.57
CA GLY A 105 -19.50 17.82 -1.77
C GLY A 105 -18.30 16.88 -1.70
N SER A 106 -17.95 16.33 -0.54
CA SER A 106 -16.90 15.29 -0.40
C SER A 106 -17.01 14.18 -1.45
N GLU A 107 -15.89 13.76 -2.02
CA GLU A 107 -15.81 12.65 -2.96
C GLU A 107 -15.49 11.31 -2.26
N MET A 108 -15.40 11.29 -0.93
CA MET A 108 -15.21 10.08 -0.13
C MET A 108 -16.52 9.30 0.04
N GLY A 109 -16.58 8.11 -0.57
CA GLY A 109 -17.71 7.18 -0.50
C GLY A 109 -17.62 6.19 0.67
N GLY A 110 -17.93 4.92 0.41
CA GLY A 110 -17.84 3.83 1.37
C GLY A 110 -16.41 3.36 1.66
N PHE A 111 -16.31 2.40 2.59
CA PHE A 111 -15.07 1.73 2.97
C PHE A 111 -15.32 0.23 3.05
N THR A 112 -14.39 -0.58 2.56
CA THR A 112 -14.38 -2.03 2.76
C THR A 112 -12.99 -2.49 3.17
N ARG A 113 -12.93 -3.27 4.25
CA ARG A 113 -11.80 -4.15 4.54
C ARG A 113 -12.00 -5.46 3.79
N ILE A 114 -11.11 -5.79 2.87
CA ILE A 114 -11.11 -7.05 2.15
C ILE A 114 -10.23 -8.02 2.93
N LEU A 115 -10.87 -8.84 3.77
CA LEU A 115 -10.21 -9.80 4.66
C LEU A 115 -9.93 -11.09 3.89
N HIS A 116 -8.66 -11.40 3.64
CA HIS A 116 -8.25 -12.48 2.73
C HIS A 116 -7.75 -13.75 3.45
N ASN A 117 -8.25 -14.02 4.66
CA ASN A 117 -7.96 -15.22 5.45
C ASN A 117 -9.00 -16.35 5.23
N GLY A 118 -10.07 -16.09 4.47
CA GLY A 118 -11.13 -17.06 4.16
C GLY A 118 -12.21 -17.24 5.22
N LYS A 119 -12.14 -16.55 6.37
CA LYS A 119 -13.12 -16.68 7.46
C LYS A 119 -13.45 -15.33 8.12
N PRO A 120 -14.70 -15.13 8.58
CA PRO A 120 -15.05 -13.96 9.38
C PRO A 120 -14.18 -13.79 10.63
N ASP A 121 -14.04 -12.54 11.10
CA ASP A 121 -13.45 -12.20 12.39
C ASP A 121 -14.40 -11.31 13.21
N GLN A 122 -14.08 -11.09 14.49
CA GLN A 122 -14.88 -10.26 15.39
C GLN A 122 -14.92 -8.77 15.02
N TYR A 123 -14.02 -8.30 14.15
CA TYR A 123 -13.92 -6.88 13.77
C TYR A 123 -14.85 -6.54 12.61
N MET A 124 -15.57 -7.52 12.05
CA MET A 124 -16.59 -7.27 11.02
C MET A 124 -17.77 -6.45 11.53
N ASP A 125 -18.03 -6.48 12.84
CA ASP A 125 -19.04 -5.62 13.49
C ASP A 125 -18.57 -4.15 13.58
N GLU A 126 -17.26 -3.92 13.58
CA GLU A 126 -16.66 -2.59 13.62
C GLU A 126 -16.41 -2.03 12.21
N ILE A 127 -15.80 -2.82 11.33
CA ILE A 127 -15.30 -2.42 10.01
C ILE A 127 -16.11 -3.16 8.93
N PRO A 128 -16.77 -2.46 7.98
CA PRO A 128 -17.42 -3.11 6.85
C PRO A 128 -16.41 -4.00 6.13
N THR A 129 -16.70 -5.30 6.07
CA THR A 129 -15.72 -6.31 5.67
C THR A 129 -16.29 -7.23 4.60
N PHE A 130 -15.48 -7.51 3.58
CA PHE A 130 -15.70 -8.60 2.64
C PHE A 130 -14.71 -9.71 2.94
N VAL A 131 -15.19 -10.96 3.09
CA VAL A 131 -14.32 -12.12 3.32
C VAL A 131 -13.97 -12.77 1.98
N ALA A 132 -12.72 -12.67 1.59
CA ALA A 132 -12.15 -13.31 0.41
C ALA A 132 -11.49 -14.64 0.81
N GLN A 133 -11.63 -15.66 -0.06
CA GLN A 133 -10.89 -16.90 0.10
C GLN A 133 -9.41 -16.69 -0.25
N PRO A 134 -8.47 -17.26 0.53
CA PRO A 134 -7.06 -17.19 0.18
C PRO A 134 -6.78 -17.96 -1.11
N LEU A 135 -5.59 -17.77 -1.68
CA LEU A 135 -5.08 -18.62 -2.74
C LEU A 135 -4.98 -20.08 -2.24
N PRO A 136 -5.10 -21.08 -3.14
CA PRO A 136 -4.87 -22.47 -2.76
C PRO A 136 -3.48 -22.66 -2.12
N PRO A 137 -3.34 -23.52 -1.11
CA PRO A 137 -2.08 -23.73 -0.40
C PRO A 137 -0.89 -23.96 -1.35
N GLY A 138 0.23 -23.27 -1.10
CA GLY A 138 1.45 -23.38 -1.89
C GLY A 138 1.47 -22.56 -3.19
N THR A 139 0.34 -21.99 -3.62
CA THR A 139 0.28 -21.16 -4.84
C THR A 139 1.10 -19.87 -4.70
N ASP A 140 1.14 -19.32 -3.49
CA ASP A 140 1.84 -18.07 -3.19
C ASP A 140 3.37 -18.25 -3.01
N GLN A 141 3.86 -19.49 -2.95
CA GLN A 141 5.28 -19.80 -2.72
C GLN A 141 5.87 -19.06 -1.51
N GLY A 142 5.08 -18.91 -0.44
CA GLY A 142 5.46 -18.18 0.77
C GLY A 142 5.41 -16.65 0.66
N TYR A 143 5.04 -16.10 -0.49
CA TYR A 143 4.82 -14.67 -0.69
C TYR A 143 3.33 -14.32 -0.52
N VAL A 144 2.92 -14.20 0.75
CA VAL A 144 1.52 -14.02 1.17
C VAL A 144 0.82 -12.81 0.52
N VAL A 145 1.59 -11.83 0.04
CA VAL A 145 1.09 -10.64 -0.67
C VAL A 145 0.29 -11.01 -1.92
N LEU A 146 0.53 -12.18 -2.53
CA LEU A 146 -0.26 -12.65 -3.69
C LEU A 146 -1.74 -12.86 -3.39
N ASN A 147 -2.14 -12.97 -2.12
CA ASN A 147 -3.55 -13.02 -1.75
C ASN A 147 -4.28 -11.70 -2.05
N ARG A 148 -3.57 -10.57 -2.11
CA ARG A 148 -4.14 -9.24 -2.38
C ARG A 148 -4.82 -9.14 -3.74
N PRO A 149 -4.15 -9.38 -4.89
CA PRO A 149 -4.82 -9.32 -6.19
C PRO A 149 -5.99 -10.31 -6.28
N TRP A 150 -5.85 -11.50 -5.67
CA TRP A 150 -6.93 -12.49 -5.64
C TRP A 150 -8.14 -12.03 -4.83
N ALA A 151 -7.91 -11.35 -3.71
CA ALA A 151 -8.96 -10.76 -2.90
C ALA A 151 -9.72 -9.65 -3.64
N PHE A 152 -9.01 -8.82 -4.40
CA PHE A 152 -9.65 -7.81 -5.27
C PHE A 152 -10.51 -8.43 -6.37
N VAL A 153 -10.06 -9.52 -7.01
CA VAL A 153 -10.87 -10.23 -8.01
C VAL A 153 -12.19 -10.68 -7.40
N GLN A 154 -12.15 -11.35 -6.24
CA GLN A 154 -13.36 -11.84 -5.57
C GLN A 154 -14.27 -10.68 -5.13
N TRP A 155 -13.69 -9.66 -4.51
CA TRP A 155 -14.45 -8.50 -4.02
C TRP A 155 -15.16 -7.76 -5.16
N LEU A 156 -14.48 -7.49 -6.27
CA LEU A 156 -15.06 -6.79 -7.42
C LEU A 156 -16.13 -7.60 -8.16
N GLN A 157 -16.12 -8.93 -8.04
CA GLN A 157 -17.12 -9.82 -8.63
C GLN A 157 -18.37 -9.97 -7.75
N GLN A 158 -18.21 -9.92 -6.43
CA GLN A 158 -19.25 -10.35 -5.49
C GLN A 158 -19.83 -9.21 -4.66
N ALA A 159 -19.08 -8.14 -4.42
CA ALA A 159 -19.54 -7.02 -3.59
C ALA A 159 -20.35 -6.00 -4.39
N ASP A 160 -21.39 -5.47 -3.75
CA ASP A 160 -22.21 -4.38 -4.29
C ASP A 160 -21.58 -3.02 -3.99
N ILE A 161 -20.68 -2.58 -4.86
CA ILE A 161 -19.96 -1.31 -4.74
C ILE A 161 -20.71 -0.22 -5.49
N LYS A 162 -21.22 0.78 -4.76
CA LYS A 162 -22.05 1.87 -5.33
C LYS A 162 -21.26 2.91 -6.08
N GLU A 163 -20.03 3.17 -5.64
CA GLU A 163 -19.16 4.21 -6.19
C GLU A 163 -18.57 3.81 -7.55
N ASP A 164 -18.31 4.80 -8.40
CA ASP A 164 -17.74 4.60 -9.74
C ASP A 164 -16.21 4.52 -9.73
N TYR A 165 -15.58 4.94 -8.63
CA TYR A 165 -14.13 4.90 -8.43
C TYR A 165 -13.78 4.09 -7.18
N ILE A 166 -12.56 3.56 -7.12
CA ILE A 166 -12.02 2.84 -5.98
C ILE A 166 -10.71 3.50 -5.57
N LEU A 167 -10.57 3.85 -4.30
CA LEU A 167 -9.28 4.12 -3.68
C LEU A 167 -8.74 2.82 -3.11
N MET A 168 -7.73 2.24 -3.76
CA MET A 168 -6.94 1.16 -3.17
C MET A 168 -5.98 1.78 -2.14
N SER A 169 -6.07 1.32 -0.90
CA SER A 169 -5.33 1.83 0.26
C SER A 169 -4.73 0.66 1.05
N GLU A 170 -3.76 0.94 1.94
CA GLU A 170 -3.17 -0.06 2.83
C GLU A 170 -3.63 0.12 4.30
N PRO A 171 -3.50 -0.93 5.15
CA PRO A 171 -3.78 -0.83 6.58
C PRO A 171 -2.96 0.25 7.29
N ASP A 172 -1.73 0.49 6.86
CA ASP A 172 -0.81 1.48 7.43
C ASP A 172 -0.90 2.87 6.78
N HIS A 173 -2.05 3.18 6.21
CA HIS A 173 -2.40 4.53 5.81
C HIS A 173 -3.19 5.22 6.93
N LEU A 174 -2.87 6.50 7.19
CA LEU A 174 -3.73 7.39 7.96
C LEU A 174 -4.18 8.54 7.08
N ILE A 175 -5.50 8.68 6.90
CA ILE A 175 -6.07 9.83 6.19
C ILE A 175 -6.03 11.03 7.13
N VAL A 176 -5.30 12.08 6.75
CA VAL A 176 -5.12 13.29 7.58
C VAL A 176 -6.13 14.39 7.26
N LYS A 177 -6.69 14.38 6.05
CA LYS A 177 -7.68 15.37 5.57
C LYS A 177 -8.54 14.79 4.46
N PRO A 178 -9.71 15.39 4.15
CA PRO A 178 -10.58 14.92 3.07
C PRO A 178 -9.82 14.79 1.74
N ILE A 179 -9.93 13.62 1.11
CA ILE A 179 -9.27 13.36 -0.17
C ILE A 179 -10.29 13.63 -1.28
N PRO A 180 -10.02 14.57 -2.21
CA PRO A 180 -10.82 14.69 -3.42
C PRO A 180 -10.56 13.50 -4.33
N ASN A 181 -11.46 13.22 -5.27
CA ASN A 181 -11.15 12.27 -6.33
C ASN A 181 -10.11 12.87 -7.28
N LEU A 182 -8.86 12.48 -7.05
CA LEU A 182 -7.70 12.89 -7.84
C LEU A 182 -7.72 12.30 -9.25
N ALA A 183 -8.45 11.20 -9.48
CA ALA A 183 -8.64 10.65 -10.81
C ALA A 183 -9.52 11.60 -11.64
N LYS A 184 -9.11 11.91 -12.88
CA LYS A 184 -9.85 12.82 -13.77
C LYS A 184 -9.60 12.48 -15.22
N ASP A 185 -10.51 12.92 -16.09
CA ASP A 185 -10.38 12.83 -17.55
C ASP A 185 -10.11 11.42 -18.09
N GLY A 186 -10.60 10.39 -17.40
CA GLY A 186 -10.40 8.97 -17.75
C GLY A 186 -9.11 8.35 -17.22
N TYR A 187 -8.23 9.14 -16.58
CA TYR A 187 -7.00 8.66 -15.94
C TYR A 187 -7.26 8.26 -14.49
N GLY A 188 -6.52 7.26 -14.01
CA GLY A 188 -6.36 7.01 -12.58
C GLY A 188 -5.53 8.11 -11.91
N ALA A 189 -5.39 8.05 -10.59
CA ALA A 189 -4.48 8.89 -9.84
C ALA A 189 -3.68 8.04 -8.88
N ALA A 190 -2.35 8.14 -8.92
CA ALA A 190 -1.46 7.23 -8.23
C ALA A 190 -0.26 7.95 -7.62
N PHE A 191 0.28 7.40 -6.54
CA PHE A 191 1.57 7.84 -6.02
C PHE A 191 2.72 7.21 -6.80
N PRO A 192 3.72 8.00 -7.27
CA PRO A 192 4.89 7.45 -7.95
C PRO A 192 5.90 6.87 -6.95
N PHE A 193 6.24 5.60 -7.10
CA PHE A 193 7.25 4.91 -6.29
C PHE A 193 8.61 4.94 -6.99
N PHE A 194 9.60 5.55 -6.35
CA PHE A 194 10.94 5.71 -6.91
C PHE A 194 11.66 4.39 -7.22
N TYR A 195 11.24 3.28 -6.60
CA TYR A 195 11.81 1.94 -6.79
C TYR A 195 11.07 1.11 -7.84
N ILE A 196 10.00 1.63 -8.44
CA ILE A 196 9.34 1.05 -9.61
C ILE A 196 9.94 1.73 -10.83
N GLU A 197 10.90 1.07 -11.48
CA GLU A 197 11.74 1.62 -12.54
C GLU A 197 11.60 0.81 -13.84
N PRO A 198 10.51 0.94 -14.61
CA PRO A 198 10.26 0.09 -15.79
C PRO A 198 11.39 0.10 -16.82
N LYS A 199 12.03 1.25 -17.06
CA LYS A 199 13.19 1.36 -17.96
C LYS A 199 14.37 0.49 -17.53
N LYS A 200 14.66 0.43 -16.23
CA LYS A 200 15.78 -0.35 -15.68
C LYS A 200 15.57 -1.85 -15.82
N TYR A 201 14.31 -2.29 -15.73
CA TYR A 201 13.92 -3.70 -15.80
C TYR A 201 13.30 -4.10 -17.13
N GLU A 202 13.54 -3.33 -18.21
CA GLU A 202 12.90 -3.54 -19.51
C GLU A 202 12.98 -4.99 -19.98
N LYS A 203 14.18 -5.58 -19.97
CA LYS A 203 14.41 -6.98 -20.40
C LYS A 203 13.50 -7.98 -19.66
N VAL A 204 13.32 -7.80 -18.36
CA VAL A 204 12.46 -8.68 -17.54
C VAL A 204 10.99 -8.39 -17.83
N LEU A 205 10.63 -7.11 -17.94
CA LEU A 205 9.25 -6.66 -18.17
C LEU A 205 8.72 -7.07 -19.54
N ARG A 206 9.56 -7.21 -20.57
CA ARG A 206 9.12 -7.65 -21.91
C ARG A 206 8.46 -9.03 -21.93
N LYS A 207 8.71 -9.90 -20.94
CA LYS A 207 7.99 -11.17 -20.77
C LYS A 207 6.51 -10.99 -20.43
N TYR A 208 6.14 -9.85 -19.85
CA TYR A 208 4.80 -9.54 -19.34
C TYR A 208 4.15 -8.34 -20.05
N TYR A 209 4.95 -7.50 -20.70
CA TYR A 209 4.55 -6.37 -21.52
C TYR A 209 5.28 -6.43 -22.88
N PRO A 210 4.78 -7.25 -23.83
CA PRO A 210 5.40 -7.46 -25.13
C PRO A 210 5.58 -6.16 -25.93
N GLU A 211 6.51 -6.14 -26.88
CA GLU A 211 6.80 -4.93 -27.69
C GLU A 211 5.59 -4.44 -28.48
N GLU A 212 4.70 -5.35 -28.89
CA GLU A 212 3.47 -5.02 -29.61
C GLU A 212 2.47 -4.22 -28.75
N ARG A 213 2.63 -4.23 -27.42
CA ARG A 213 1.82 -3.44 -26.49
C ARG A 213 2.30 -2.00 -26.35
N GLY A 214 3.51 -1.67 -26.78
CA GLY A 214 4.09 -0.33 -26.71
C GLY A 214 5.42 -0.29 -25.96
N PRO A 215 6.00 0.91 -25.77
CA PRO A 215 7.22 1.09 -25.00
C PRO A 215 7.00 0.79 -23.50
N VAL A 216 8.02 0.28 -22.80
CA VAL A 216 7.95 0.04 -21.33
C VAL A 216 7.70 1.32 -20.52
N THR A 217 7.84 2.49 -21.14
CA THR A 217 7.51 3.79 -20.53
C THR A 217 6.02 4.02 -20.35
N ASP A 218 5.16 3.21 -20.98
CA ASP A 218 3.71 3.23 -20.75
C ASP A 218 3.33 2.58 -19.42
N ILE A 219 4.25 1.83 -18.80
CA ILE A 219 4.12 1.31 -17.44
C ILE A 219 4.45 2.46 -16.49
N ASP A 220 3.43 2.97 -15.80
CA ASP A 220 3.61 4.00 -14.79
C ASP A 220 4.48 3.47 -13.62
N PRO A 221 5.35 4.31 -13.00
CA PRO A 221 6.19 3.92 -11.87
C PRO A 221 5.37 3.85 -10.56
N ILE A 222 4.37 2.98 -10.51
CA ILE A 222 3.37 2.90 -9.44
C ILE A 222 3.27 1.50 -8.86
N GLY A 223 2.58 1.37 -7.72
CA GLY A 223 2.01 0.11 -7.26
C GLY A 223 0.49 0.20 -7.18
N ASN A 224 -0.14 -0.77 -6.53
CA ASN A 224 -1.58 -0.81 -6.35
C ASN A 224 -2.11 0.25 -5.38
N SER A 225 -1.28 0.82 -4.49
CA SER A 225 -1.73 1.70 -3.41
C SER A 225 -0.69 2.77 -3.04
N PRO A 226 -1.09 4.03 -2.77
CA PRO A 226 -2.45 4.54 -2.97
C PRO A 226 -2.73 4.80 -4.45
N VAL A 227 -3.87 4.31 -4.93
CA VAL A 227 -4.37 4.55 -6.29
C VAL A 227 -5.87 4.79 -6.27
N ILE A 228 -6.34 5.86 -6.91
CA ILE A 228 -7.75 6.06 -7.25
C ILE A 228 -7.94 5.69 -8.72
N VAL A 229 -8.79 4.71 -9.00
CA VAL A 229 -9.04 4.21 -10.35
C VAL A 229 -10.53 3.95 -10.56
N GLY A 230 -11.01 4.09 -11.80
CA GLY A 230 -12.39 3.75 -12.13
C GLY A 230 -12.69 2.27 -11.85
N LYS A 231 -13.82 1.98 -11.20
CA LYS A 231 -14.24 0.61 -10.83
C LYS A 231 -14.25 -0.35 -12.02
N GLU A 232 -14.75 0.09 -13.17
CA GLU A 232 -14.81 -0.73 -14.38
C GLU A 232 -13.43 -0.97 -15.01
N ALA A 233 -12.49 -0.04 -14.85
CA ALA A 233 -11.09 -0.26 -15.22
C ALA A 233 -10.43 -1.27 -14.27
N LEU A 234 -10.64 -1.13 -12.96
CA LEU A 234 -10.09 -2.05 -11.97
C LEU A 234 -10.64 -3.48 -12.13
N LYS A 235 -11.90 -3.66 -12.51
CA LYS A 235 -12.47 -4.97 -12.86
C LYS A 235 -11.73 -5.69 -14.00
N LYS A 236 -11.17 -4.93 -14.95
CA LYS A 236 -10.35 -5.47 -16.05
C LYS A 236 -8.92 -5.74 -15.59
N ILE A 237 -8.36 -4.84 -14.78
CA ILE A 237 -6.99 -4.95 -14.27
C ILE A 237 -6.85 -6.13 -13.31
N ALA A 238 -7.76 -6.31 -12.34
CA ALA A 238 -7.57 -7.22 -11.22
C ALA A 238 -7.29 -8.69 -11.61
N PRO A 239 -7.99 -9.30 -12.59
CA PRO A 239 -7.68 -10.66 -13.04
C PRO A 239 -6.30 -10.75 -13.71
N THR A 240 -5.91 -9.75 -14.51
CA THR A 240 -4.57 -9.70 -15.13
C THR A 240 -3.49 -9.48 -14.10
N TRP A 241 -3.73 -8.59 -13.13
CA TRP A 241 -2.84 -8.34 -12.00
C TRP A 241 -2.54 -9.62 -11.23
N MET A 242 -3.58 -10.38 -10.85
CA MET A 242 -3.41 -11.70 -10.23
C MET A 242 -2.54 -12.63 -11.07
N ASN A 243 -2.87 -12.80 -12.36
CA ASN A 243 -2.17 -13.74 -13.23
C ASN A 243 -0.72 -13.34 -13.48
N VAL A 244 -0.45 -12.04 -13.69
CA VAL A 244 0.91 -11.50 -13.88
C VAL A 244 1.70 -11.64 -12.58
N SER A 245 1.12 -11.38 -11.41
CA SER A 245 1.81 -11.59 -10.14
C SER A 245 2.20 -13.05 -9.94
N LEU A 246 1.31 -14.00 -10.26
CA LEU A 246 1.61 -15.43 -10.18
C LEU A 246 2.68 -15.85 -11.19
N ALA A 247 2.64 -15.31 -12.41
CA ALA A 247 3.62 -15.60 -13.45
C ALA A 247 5.01 -15.03 -13.10
N MET A 248 5.07 -13.80 -12.59
CA MET A 248 6.31 -13.19 -12.09
C MET A 248 6.87 -13.99 -10.90
N LYS A 249 6.02 -14.44 -9.97
CA LYS A 249 6.49 -15.21 -8.82
C LYS A 249 7.05 -16.59 -9.21
N LYS A 250 6.59 -17.17 -10.32
CA LYS A 250 7.09 -18.45 -10.85
C LYS A 250 8.33 -18.30 -11.73
N ASP A 251 8.64 -17.09 -12.21
CA ASP A 251 9.84 -16.81 -12.99
C ASP A 251 10.99 -16.41 -12.06
N PRO A 252 12.07 -17.22 -11.96
CA PRO A 252 13.19 -16.91 -11.08
C PRO A 252 13.89 -15.58 -11.40
N GLU A 253 13.88 -15.13 -12.66
CA GLU A 253 14.48 -13.84 -13.03
C GLU A 253 13.62 -12.68 -12.52
N ALA A 254 12.30 -12.76 -12.69
CA ALA A 254 11.36 -11.73 -12.24
C ALA A 254 11.24 -11.71 -10.70
N ASP A 255 11.13 -12.86 -10.04
CA ASP A 255 11.08 -12.97 -8.58
C ASP A 255 12.34 -12.38 -7.94
N LYS A 256 13.52 -12.69 -8.51
CA LYS A 256 14.78 -12.10 -8.05
C LYS A 256 14.87 -10.60 -8.33
N ALA A 257 14.40 -10.14 -9.49
CA ALA A 257 14.50 -8.74 -9.89
C ALA A 257 13.58 -7.82 -9.07
N PHE A 258 12.34 -8.24 -8.82
CA PHE A 258 11.33 -7.42 -8.18
C PHE A 258 11.15 -7.71 -6.69
N GLY A 259 11.41 -8.96 -6.25
CA GLY A 259 11.37 -9.35 -4.84
C GLY A 259 10.09 -8.90 -4.13
N TRP A 260 10.25 -8.13 -3.05
CA TRP A 260 9.13 -7.72 -2.20
C TRP A 260 8.10 -6.78 -2.87
N VAL A 261 8.46 -6.14 -3.99
CA VAL A 261 7.57 -5.26 -4.78
C VAL A 261 7.03 -5.91 -6.05
N LEU A 262 7.20 -7.22 -6.22
CA LEU A 262 6.77 -7.96 -7.41
C LEU A 262 5.29 -7.75 -7.74
N GLU A 263 4.44 -7.77 -6.73
CA GLU A 263 3.00 -7.53 -6.90
C GLU A 263 2.74 -6.11 -7.44
N MET A 264 3.47 -5.10 -6.96
CA MET A 264 3.35 -3.72 -7.43
C MET A 264 3.73 -3.58 -8.91
N TYR A 265 4.82 -4.23 -9.35
CA TYR A 265 5.18 -4.29 -10.77
C TYR A 265 4.09 -4.99 -11.60
N ALA A 266 3.51 -6.06 -11.09
CA ALA A 266 2.42 -6.75 -11.76
C ALA A 266 1.17 -5.86 -11.89
N TYR A 267 0.84 -5.05 -10.88
CA TYR A 267 -0.24 -4.06 -10.97
C TYR A 267 0.03 -3.00 -12.04
N ALA A 268 1.24 -2.43 -12.06
CA ALA A 268 1.64 -1.42 -13.03
C ALA A 268 1.60 -1.95 -14.48
N VAL A 269 2.16 -3.15 -14.70
CA VAL A 269 2.11 -3.83 -16.01
C VAL A 269 0.68 -4.12 -16.41
N SER A 270 -0.16 -4.60 -15.49
CA SER A 270 -1.56 -4.91 -15.79
C SER A 270 -2.37 -3.66 -16.12
N SER A 271 -2.09 -2.55 -15.46
CA SER A 271 -2.69 -1.25 -15.78
C SER A 271 -2.34 -0.82 -17.22
N ALA A 272 -1.06 -0.91 -17.59
CA ALA A 272 -0.59 -0.61 -18.95
C ALA A 272 -1.21 -1.55 -20.00
N LEU A 273 -1.27 -2.87 -19.73
CA LEU A 273 -1.88 -3.85 -20.64
C LEU A 273 -3.34 -3.56 -20.98
N HIS A 274 -4.06 -2.90 -20.06
CA HIS A 274 -5.46 -2.50 -20.23
C HIS A 274 -5.64 -1.03 -20.64
N GLY A 275 -4.55 -0.33 -20.97
CA GLY A 275 -4.58 1.07 -21.39
C GLY A 275 -5.04 2.03 -20.29
N VAL A 276 -4.79 1.68 -19.03
CA VAL A 276 -5.15 2.50 -17.86
C VAL A 276 -3.91 3.24 -17.37
N SER A 277 -3.82 4.52 -17.73
CA SER A 277 -2.75 5.42 -17.30
C SER A 277 -3.17 6.26 -16.11
N ASN A 278 -2.18 6.79 -15.38
CA ASN A 278 -2.39 7.50 -14.12
C ASN A 278 -1.82 8.91 -14.16
N ILE A 279 -2.49 9.83 -13.47
CA ILE A 279 -1.92 11.10 -13.06
C ILE A 279 -1.09 10.85 -11.81
N LEU A 280 0.20 11.16 -11.87
CA LEU A 280 1.12 10.91 -10.77
C LEU A 280 1.09 12.06 -9.77
N HIS A 281 0.73 11.75 -8.53
CA HIS A 281 0.62 12.70 -7.43
C HIS A 281 1.66 12.42 -6.36
N LYS A 282 2.77 13.17 -6.38
CA LYS A 282 3.80 13.10 -5.32
C LYS A 282 3.25 13.52 -3.94
N ASP A 283 2.26 14.40 -3.93
CA ASP A 283 1.61 14.88 -2.70
C ASP A 283 0.46 13.97 -2.23
N PHE A 284 0.27 12.80 -2.84
CA PHE A 284 -0.82 11.90 -2.44
C PHE A 284 -0.59 11.36 -1.01
N MET A 285 0.65 10.99 -0.69
CA MET A 285 1.02 10.52 0.65
C MET A 285 2.42 11.00 1.04
N ILE A 286 2.69 10.95 2.33
CA ILE A 286 4.03 11.09 2.91
C ILE A 286 4.48 9.79 3.57
N GLN A 287 5.79 9.62 3.72
CA GLN A 287 6.45 8.44 4.30
C GLN A 287 7.43 8.85 5.40
N PRO A 288 6.93 9.09 6.63
CA PRO A 288 7.80 9.34 7.78
C PRO A 288 8.75 8.15 8.04
N PRO A 289 9.97 8.39 8.54
CA PRO A 289 10.49 9.68 8.99
C PRO A 289 11.09 10.55 7.87
N TRP A 290 11.05 10.11 6.61
CA TRP A 290 11.74 10.77 5.49
C TRP A 290 11.07 12.08 5.08
N ASP A 291 9.75 12.08 4.99
CA ASP A 291 8.97 13.29 4.80
C ASP A 291 8.72 13.95 6.16
N THR A 292 9.18 15.18 6.36
CA THR A 292 9.24 15.81 7.68
C THR A 292 7.96 16.55 8.09
N GLU A 293 7.06 16.81 7.15
CA GLU A 293 5.82 17.55 7.36
C GLU A 293 4.64 16.94 6.59
N VAL A 294 3.44 17.06 7.15
CA VAL A 294 2.19 16.64 6.50
C VAL A 294 1.75 17.66 5.45
N GLY A 295 1.82 18.96 5.75
CA GLY A 295 1.45 20.04 4.83
C GLY A 295 0.14 19.80 4.08
N ASP A 296 0.19 19.91 2.75
CA ASP A 296 -0.98 19.72 1.87
C ASP A 296 -1.30 18.26 1.49
N LYS A 297 -0.51 17.29 1.97
CA LYS A 297 -0.63 15.87 1.61
C LYS A 297 -1.78 15.17 2.34
N TYR A 298 -2.30 14.08 1.76
CA TYR A 298 -3.56 13.47 2.20
C TYR A 298 -3.41 12.26 3.12
N ILE A 299 -2.33 11.49 2.96
CA ILE A 299 -2.12 10.22 3.64
C ILE A 299 -0.75 10.22 4.31
N ILE A 300 -0.69 9.72 5.55
CA ILE A 300 0.55 9.28 6.16
C ILE A 300 0.66 7.76 5.94
N HIS A 301 1.71 7.31 5.26
CA HIS A 301 2.03 5.90 5.09
C HIS A 301 3.22 5.54 6.00
N TYR A 302 2.93 4.92 7.15
CA TYR A 302 3.92 4.68 8.20
C TYR A 302 4.67 3.35 8.02
N THR A 303 5.29 3.18 6.85
CA THR A 303 5.99 1.94 6.49
C THR A 303 7.35 1.77 7.16
N TYR A 304 8.07 2.88 7.42
CA TYR A 304 9.42 2.88 7.98
C TYR A 304 9.42 3.03 9.51
N GLY A 305 10.38 2.40 10.17
CA GLY A 305 10.67 2.65 11.57
C GLY A 305 11.14 4.08 11.81
N CYS A 306 10.60 4.71 12.85
CA CYS A 306 10.95 6.05 13.30
C CYS A 306 11.78 5.93 14.57
N ASP A 307 13.10 5.88 14.42
CA ASP A 307 14.06 5.70 15.51
C ASP A 307 14.83 6.99 15.79
N TYR A 308 14.75 7.51 17.01
CA TYR A 308 15.35 8.79 17.39
C TYR A 308 16.11 8.69 18.71
N ASP A 309 17.18 9.48 18.83
CA ASP A 309 17.75 9.79 20.15
C ASP A 309 16.87 10.79 20.91
N MET A 310 17.12 10.96 22.21
CA MET A 310 16.34 11.89 23.04
C MET A 310 16.55 13.37 22.70
N LYS A 311 17.47 13.69 21.78
CA LYS A 311 17.70 15.04 21.22
C LYS A 311 16.93 15.25 19.91
N GLY A 312 16.12 14.28 19.48
CA GLY A 312 15.31 14.36 18.27
C GLY A 312 16.08 14.07 16.98
N LYS A 313 17.26 13.47 17.05
CA LYS A 313 18.04 13.07 15.86
C LYS A 313 17.72 11.64 15.44
N LEU A 314 17.41 11.46 14.16
CA LEU A 314 17.12 10.15 13.58
C LEU A 314 18.36 9.22 13.68
N THR A 315 18.16 7.99 14.14
CA THR A 315 19.21 6.97 14.29
C THR A 315 19.13 5.92 13.18
N TYR A 316 19.97 6.04 12.17
CA TYR A 316 19.97 5.12 11.02
C TYR A 316 20.43 3.70 11.40
N GLY A 317 19.63 2.70 11.03
CA GLY A 317 19.97 1.28 11.17
C GLY A 317 20.13 0.80 12.62
N LYS A 318 19.63 1.57 13.59
CA LYS A 318 19.71 1.25 15.02
C LYS A 318 18.38 1.58 15.68
N VAL A 319 18.01 0.76 16.66
CA VAL A 319 16.87 1.05 17.54
C VAL A 319 17.19 2.33 18.32
N GLY A 320 16.33 3.33 18.17
CA GLY A 320 16.46 4.62 18.86
C GLY A 320 16.09 4.53 20.34
N GLU A 321 16.46 5.56 21.11
CA GLU A 321 16.01 5.70 22.50
C GLU A 321 14.49 5.93 22.56
N TRP A 322 13.96 6.70 21.60
CA TRP A 322 12.55 6.74 21.28
C TRP A 322 12.31 6.06 19.93
N ARG A 323 11.25 5.24 19.85
CA ARG A 323 10.91 4.48 18.65
C ARG A 323 9.41 4.40 18.41
N PHE A 324 9.02 4.57 17.16
CA PHE A 324 7.77 4.05 16.63
C PHE A 324 8.05 3.20 15.38
N ASP A 325 7.81 1.90 15.46
CA ASP A 325 7.79 1.01 14.30
C ASP A 325 6.62 0.05 14.44
N LYS A 326 5.76 -0.02 13.42
CA LYS A 326 4.61 -0.93 13.42
C LYS A 326 5.01 -2.40 13.61
N ARG A 327 6.23 -2.78 13.22
CA ARG A 327 6.78 -4.14 13.40
C ARG A 327 7.10 -4.47 14.87
N SER A 328 7.17 -3.47 15.74
CA SER A 328 7.22 -3.70 17.19
C SER A 328 5.86 -4.16 17.75
N TYR A 329 4.79 -4.13 16.95
CA TYR A 329 3.42 -4.47 17.31
C TYR A 329 2.87 -5.59 16.39
N ASP A 330 3.68 -6.63 16.17
CA ASP A 330 3.34 -7.75 15.29
C ASP A 330 2.37 -8.73 15.96
N SER A 331 2.65 -9.09 17.21
CA SER A 331 1.86 -10.06 18.00
C SER A 331 0.88 -9.41 18.97
N THR A 332 1.05 -8.12 19.26
CA THR A 332 0.18 -7.34 20.15
C THR A 332 -0.07 -5.96 19.55
N PRO A 333 -1.29 -5.40 19.65
CA PRO A 333 -1.54 -4.03 19.19
C PRO A 333 -0.72 -3.03 20.03
N PRO A 334 -0.42 -1.83 19.50
CA PRO A 334 0.24 -0.80 20.29
C PRO A 334 -0.58 -0.46 21.55
N PRO A 335 0.06 -0.23 22.71
CA PRO A 335 -0.66 0.18 23.90
C PRO A 335 -1.32 1.54 23.68
N ARG A 336 -2.35 1.83 24.47
CA ARG A 336 -2.90 3.18 24.56
C ARG A 336 -1.82 4.14 25.07
N ASN A 337 -1.88 5.39 24.65
CA ASN A 337 -1.00 6.47 25.11
C ASN A 337 0.50 6.16 24.89
N LEU A 338 0.87 5.88 23.65
CA LEU A 338 2.26 5.83 23.21
C LEU A 338 2.99 7.13 23.61
N THR A 339 4.22 6.98 24.09
CA THR A 339 5.08 8.11 24.43
C THR A 339 5.25 9.02 23.22
N MET A 340 5.00 10.31 23.38
CA MET A 340 5.26 11.30 22.34
C MET A 340 6.76 11.36 22.01
N PRO A 341 7.13 11.58 20.73
CA PRO A 341 8.53 11.74 20.35
C PRO A 341 9.19 12.94 21.05
N PRO A 342 10.52 12.90 21.27
CA PRO A 342 11.25 13.99 21.91
C PRO A 342 11.22 15.28 21.07
N PRO A 343 11.51 16.45 21.69
CA PRO A 343 11.69 17.69 20.94
C PRO A 343 12.72 17.55 19.81
N GLY A 344 12.46 18.15 18.65
CA GLY A 344 13.31 18.08 17.47
C GLY A 344 12.92 16.99 16.46
N VAL A 345 12.04 16.06 16.83
CA VAL A 345 11.46 15.10 15.89
C VAL A 345 10.52 15.80 14.90
N SER A 346 10.48 15.30 13.66
CA SER A 346 9.71 15.88 12.56
C SER A 346 8.20 15.95 12.84
N GLN A 347 7.55 16.96 12.28
CA GLN A 347 6.13 17.23 12.46
C GLN A 347 5.26 16.06 11.98
N SER A 348 5.68 15.36 10.92
CA SER A 348 5.00 14.19 10.39
C SER A 348 4.97 13.02 11.37
N VAL A 349 6.09 12.71 12.04
CA VAL A 349 6.19 11.64 13.05
C VAL A 349 5.40 12.01 14.30
N VAL A 350 5.48 13.27 14.74
CA VAL A 350 4.64 13.77 15.84
C VAL A 350 3.15 13.59 15.51
N THR A 351 2.74 13.90 14.28
CA THR A 351 1.35 13.77 13.84
C THR A 351 0.91 12.30 13.79
N LEU A 352 1.74 11.43 13.22
CA LEU A 352 1.52 9.98 13.21
C LEU A 352 1.22 9.44 14.63
N VAL A 353 2.08 9.75 15.60
CA VAL A 353 1.93 9.25 16.98
C VAL A 353 0.69 9.82 17.65
N LYS A 354 0.39 11.12 17.45
CA LYS A 354 -0.87 11.73 17.93
C LYS A 354 -2.08 11.02 17.36
N MET A 355 -2.07 10.71 16.07
CA MET A 355 -3.18 10.08 15.39
C MET A 355 -3.40 8.64 15.86
N VAL A 356 -2.32 7.88 16.06
CA VAL A 356 -2.40 6.54 16.65
C VAL A 356 -2.96 6.64 18.07
N ASN A 357 -2.43 7.53 18.92
CA ASN A 357 -2.90 7.72 20.29
C ASN A 357 -4.37 8.11 20.37
N GLU A 358 -4.84 9.00 19.51
CA GLU A 358 -6.24 9.39 19.49
C GLU A 358 -7.14 8.22 19.09
N ALA A 359 -6.76 7.47 18.04
CA ALA A 359 -7.52 6.30 17.61
C ALA A 359 -7.55 5.23 18.70
N THR A 360 -6.40 4.85 19.26
CA THR A 360 -6.34 3.83 20.32
C THR A 360 -7.09 4.26 21.57
N ALA A 361 -7.16 5.56 21.89
CA ALA A 361 -7.95 6.08 23.00
C ALA A 361 -9.47 5.96 22.78
N ASN A 362 -9.96 6.08 21.55
CA ASN A 362 -11.39 6.17 21.24
C ASN A 362 -12.00 4.89 20.65
N ILE A 363 -11.17 3.95 20.20
CA ILE A 363 -11.65 2.64 19.74
C ILE A 363 -11.98 1.76 20.97
N PRO A 364 -13.21 1.18 21.06
CA PRO A 364 -13.58 0.30 22.16
C PRO A 364 -12.81 -1.03 22.10
N ASN A 365 -12.66 -1.73 23.22
CA ASN A 365 -12.01 -3.06 23.30
C ASN A 365 -10.63 -3.05 22.61
N TRP A 366 -9.81 -2.04 22.91
CA TRP A 366 -8.47 -1.90 22.32
C TRP A 366 -7.46 -2.69 23.15
N GLY A 367 -6.91 -3.76 22.57
CA GLY A 367 -5.96 -4.64 23.25
C GLY A 367 -6.60 -5.67 24.17
N GLU A 368 -7.93 -5.80 24.13
CA GLU A 368 -8.71 -6.86 24.81
C GLU A 368 -8.83 -8.12 23.96
#